data_AF-A0A8S3VYN9-F1
#
_entry.id   AF-A0A8S3VYN9-F1
#
_cell.length_a   1.000
_cell.length_b   1.000
_cell.length_c   1.000
_cell.angle_alpha   90.00
_cell.angle_beta   90.00
_cell.angle_gamma   90.00
#
_symmetry.space_group_name_H-M   'P 1'
#
loop_
_entity.id
_entity.type
_entity.pdbx_description
1 polymer ?
#
loop_
_entity_poly.entity_id
_entity_poly.type
_entity_poly.pdbx_seq_one_letter_code
_entity_poly.pdbx_strand_id
1 'polypeptide(L)'
;MAATSSTIDVYKMKIKNMYVTPMKNLSTKHKHSFCWTEFGQLAIEVNGKRRTVLGENVFCGVCLRKAKNEDEDALFSKAQVKAYGKSIATSNLLRHLKDAHGLDDTLKTRTSTIKEFFTPRISGRIRDGSGKSDKWSLSRDLALWFARSLMPFDTVENDAMIDFLKKYSVIVSDADLPSRHNIAREGLEDVYNSMLAYINAFISKQSSLRCLDCRYVDR
;
A
#
# COMPACT_ATOMS: atom_id res chain seq x y z
N MET A 1 32.25 14.38 20.41
CA MET A 1 31.22 13.80 19.51
C MET A 1 31.49 14.36 18.12
N ALA A 2 32.03 13.53 17.23
CA ALA A 2 32.56 13.96 15.93
C ALA A 2 31.43 14.14 14.91
N ALA A 3 31.41 15.29 14.24
CA ALA A 3 30.56 15.55 13.09
C ALA A 3 31.02 14.68 11.92
N THR A 4 30.17 13.74 11.49
CA THR A 4 30.41 12.97 10.26
C THR A 4 30.20 13.90 9.08
N SER A 5 31.30 14.48 8.61
CA SER A 5 31.41 15.18 7.34
C SER A 5 30.98 14.22 6.22
N SER A 6 29.82 14.47 5.62
CA SER A 6 29.42 13.80 4.38
C SER A 6 30.33 14.33 3.27
N THR A 7 31.34 13.56 2.88
CA THR A 7 32.16 13.82 1.71
C THR A 7 31.27 13.84 0.47
N ILE A 8 31.07 15.04 -0.07
CA ILE A 8 30.38 15.25 -1.34
C ILE A 8 31.41 14.97 -2.43
N ASP A 9 31.38 13.77 -3.00
CA ASP A 9 32.21 13.44 -4.16
C ASP A 9 31.65 14.16 -5.39
N VAL A 10 32.36 15.20 -5.84
CA VAL A 10 32.02 15.99 -7.02
C VAL A 10 32.58 15.27 -8.26
N TYR A 11 31.73 14.46 -8.92
CA TYR A 11 32.10 13.77 -10.16
C TYR A 11 32.04 14.73 -11.35
N LYS A 12 33.18 14.96 -12.02
CA LYS A 12 33.27 15.65 -13.32
C LYS A 12 32.98 14.64 -14.44
N MET A 13 31.74 14.50 -14.89
CA MET A 13 31.39 13.64 -16.03
C MET A 13 30.50 14.39 -17.03
N LYS A 14 30.74 14.20 -18.34
CA LYS A 14 29.93 14.81 -19.40
C LYS A 14 28.48 14.32 -19.31
N ILE A 15 27.55 15.24 -19.03
CA ILE A 15 26.15 15.00 -18.69
C ILE A 15 25.29 14.61 -19.92
N LYS A 16 25.79 14.81 -21.14
CA LYS A 16 25.00 14.76 -22.39
C LYS A 16 24.24 13.44 -22.65
N ASN A 17 24.71 12.30 -22.12
CA ASN A 17 24.07 10.98 -22.31
C ASN A 17 23.57 10.32 -21.00
N MET A 18 23.37 11.11 -19.95
CA MET A 18 22.95 10.61 -18.63
C MET A 18 21.44 10.77 -18.40
N TYR A 19 20.80 9.82 -17.75
CA TYR A 19 19.43 9.96 -17.25
C TYR A 19 19.25 9.25 -15.91
N VAL A 20 18.34 9.76 -15.09
CA VAL A 20 17.94 9.06 -13.86
C VAL A 20 16.86 8.05 -14.22
N THR A 21 17.16 6.78 -14.01
CA THR A 21 16.15 5.71 -14.05
C THR A 21 15.47 5.59 -12.69
N PRO A 22 14.13 5.70 -12.61
CA PRO A 22 13.38 5.41 -11.39
C PRO A 22 13.73 4.02 -10.89
N MET A 23 13.91 3.85 -9.58
CA MET A 23 14.23 2.55 -9.01
C MET A 23 13.03 1.61 -9.16
N LYS A 24 13.09 0.68 -10.13
CA LYS A 24 12.07 -0.37 -10.34
C LYS A 24 11.97 -1.37 -9.18
N ASN A 25 12.99 -1.42 -8.30
CA ASN A 25 13.12 -2.37 -7.20
C ASN A 25 12.78 -1.80 -5.81
N LEU A 26 12.08 -0.68 -5.77
CA LEU A 26 11.42 -0.30 -4.53
C LEU A 26 10.32 -1.34 -4.28
N SER A 27 10.47 -2.08 -3.18
CA SER A 27 9.45 -2.96 -2.57
C SER A 27 8.04 -2.44 -2.87
N THR A 28 7.07 -3.32 -3.11
CA THR A 28 5.66 -2.97 -3.36
C THR A 28 5.08 -1.92 -2.38
N LYS A 29 5.69 -1.74 -1.20
CA LYS A 29 5.42 -0.68 -0.22
C LYS A 29 5.73 0.76 -0.67
N HIS A 30 6.67 0.97 -1.60
CA HIS A 30 7.20 2.31 -1.94
C HIS A 30 6.86 2.78 -3.36
N LYS A 31 6.13 1.97 -4.16
CA LYS A 31 5.66 2.34 -5.51
C LYS A 31 4.81 3.63 -5.56
N HIS A 32 4.38 4.16 -4.42
CA HIS A 32 3.47 5.29 -4.30
C HIS A 32 4.06 6.51 -3.57
N SER A 33 5.34 6.50 -3.18
CA SER A 33 5.93 7.64 -2.47
C SER A 33 6.44 8.67 -3.48
N PHE A 34 5.85 9.86 -3.44
CA PHE A 34 6.13 10.98 -4.35
C PHE A 34 7.61 11.28 -4.51
N CYS A 35 8.40 11.25 -3.43
CA CYS A 35 9.83 11.52 -3.56
C CYS A 35 10.52 10.54 -4.52
N TRP A 36 10.16 9.25 -4.53
CA TRP A 36 10.85 8.26 -5.35
C TRP A 36 10.50 8.32 -6.83
N THR A 37 9.56 9.18 -7.25
CA THR A 37 9.40 9.52 -8.69
C THR A 37 10.50 10.46 -9.16
N GLU A 38 11.02 11.29 -8.27
CA GLU A 38 12.05 12.30 -8.55
C GLU A 38 13.47 11.85 -8.23
N PHE A 39 13.64 10.66 -7.65
CA PHE A 39 14.94 10.08 -7.30
C PHE A 39 15.12 8.69 -7.91
N GLY A 40 16.34 8.40 -8.37
CA GLY A 40 16.62 7.10 -8.99
C GLY A 40 18.11 6.84 -9.22
N GLN A 41 18.42 5.75 -9.89
CA GLN A 41 19.80 5.42 -10.24
C GLN A 41 20.22 6.14 -11.52
N LEU A 42 21.44 6.65 -11.55
CA LEU A 42 22.00 7.26 -12.74
C LEU A 42 22.35 6.17 -13.75
N ALA A 43 21.88 6.32 -14.98
CA ALA A 43 22.20 5.44 -16.09
C ALA A 43 22.83 6.23 -17.24
N ILE A 44 23.79 5.61 -17.91
CA ILE A 44 24.39 6.09 -19.15
C ILE A 44 23.99 5.12 -20.26
N GLU A 45 23.60 5.67 -21.40
CA GLU A 45 23.48 4.91 -22.63
C GLU A 45 24.78 4.98 -23.43
N VAL A 46 25.43 3.82 -23.59
CA VAL A 46 26.64 3.68 -24.40
C VAL A 46 26.35 2.61 -25.45
N ASN A 47 26.41 2.97 -26.73
CA ASN A 47 26.20 2.05 -27.85
C ASN A 47 24.86 1.30 -27.78
N GLY A 48 23.76 2.01 -27.44
CA GLY A 48 22.41 1.44 -27.30
C GLY A 48 22.22 0.50 -26.09
N LYS A 49 23.25 0.32 -25.25
CA LYS A 49 23.17 -0.46 -24.02
C LYS A 49 23.14 0.46 -22.81
N ARG A 50 22.18 0.22 -21.92
CA ARG A 50 22.00 0.96 -20.67
C ARG A 50 22.93 0.40 -19.61
N ARG A 51 23.75 1.26 -19.00
CA ARG A 51 24.62 0.90 -17.87
C ARG A 51 24.34 1.81 -16.69
N THR A 52 24.11 1.22 -15.52
CA THR A 52 23.97 1.96 -14.27
C THR A 52 25.35 2.46 -13.83
N VAL A 53 25.41 3.73 -13.45
CA VAL A 53 26.62 4.38 -12.95
C VAL A 53 26.42 4.67 -11.47
N LEU A 54 27.42 4.29 -10.66
CA LEU A 54 27.41 4.45 -9.21
C LEU A 54 26.17 3.78 -8.59
N GLY A 55 26.09 2.46 -8.78
CA GLY A 55 24.93 1.66 -8.45
C GLY A 55 24.51 1.71 -6.98
N GLU A 56 25.33 2.20 -6.05
CA GLU A 56 25.05 2.31 -4.62
C GLU A 56 24.35 3.61 -4.21
N ASN A 57 24.31 4.58 -5.12
CA ASN A 57 23.74 5.89 -4.88
C ASN A 57 22.43 6.10 -5.64
N VAL A 58 21.64 7.02 -5.10
CA VAL A 58 20.38 7.53 -5.63
C VAL A 58 20.58 9.01 -5.91
N PHE A 59 20.23 9.42 -7.12
CA PHE A 59 20.44 10.75 -7.65
C PHE A 59 19.12 11.48 -7.81
N CYS A 60 19.12 12.79 -7.55
CA CYS A 60 17.96 13.64 -7.78
C CYS A 60 17.79 13.92 -9.28
N GLY A 61 16.67 13.49 -9.86
CA GLY A 61 16.30 13.74 -11.25
C GLY A 61 16.04 15.22 -11.53
N VAL A 62 15.50 15.97 -10.56
CA VAL A 62 15.29 17.42 -10.72
C VAL A 62 16.63 18.16 -10.82
N CYS A 63 17.60 17.83 -9.97
CA CYS A 63 18.96 18.36 -10.07
C CYS A 63 19.59 18.05 -11.43
N LEU A 64 19.43 16.81 -11.94
CA LEU A 64 19.97 16.43 -13.24
C LEU A 64 19.32 17.21 -14.40
N ARG A 65 18.01 17.45 -14.35
CA ARG A 65 17.31 18.25 -15.37
C ARG A 65 17.79 19.70 -15.37
N LYS A 66 17.95 20.32 -14.19
CA LYS A 66 18.54 21.66 -14.07
C LYS A 66 19.95 21.70 -14.66
N ALA A 67 20.78 20.71 -14.33
CA ALA A 67 22.13 20.60 -14.86
C ALA A 67 22.18 20.51 -16.39
N LYS A 68 21.26 19.76 -17.02
CA LYS A 68 21.17 19.68 -18.48
C LYS A 68 20.81 20.99 -19.16
N ASN A 69 19.93 21.77 -18.54
CA ASN A 69 19.45 23.03 -19.11
C ASN A 69 20.48 24.16 -18.99
N GLU A 70 21.38 24.09 -18.01
CA GLU A 70 22.45 25.08 -17.80
C GLU A 70 23.69 24.80 -18.68
N ASP A 71 23.83 23.59 -19.24
CA ASP A 71 25.04 23.07 -19.90
C ASP A 71 25.10 23.22 -21.42
N GLU A 72 24.18 23.94 -22.07
CA GLU A 72 24.31 24.19 -23.53
C GLU A 72 25.46 25.17 -23.85
N ASP A 73 25.83 26.09 -22.95
CA ASP A 73 26.80 27.16 -23.22
C ASP A 73 28.05 27.21 -22.30
N ALA A 74 28.14 26.41 -21.24
CA ALA A 74 29.25 26.49 -20.28
C ALA A 74 30.15 25.25 -20.28
N LEU A 75 31.41 25.42 -20.72
CA LEU A 75 32.45 24.37 -20.73
C LEU A 75 32.81 23.79 -19.34
N PHE A 76 32.25 24.31 -18.25
CA PHE A 76 32.44 23.79 -16.89
C PHE A 76 31.16 23.93 -16.06
N SER A 77 30.36 22.86 -16.03
CA SER A 77 29.10 22.74 -15.29
C SER A 77 29.31 22.97 -13.78
N LYS A 78 28.85 24.11 -13.23
CA LYS A 78 28.67 24.29 -11.78
C LYS A 78 27.46 23.52 -11.24
N ALA A 79 26.69 22.87 -12.11
CA ALA A 79 25.50 22.14 -11.73
C ALA A 79 25.85 20.86 -10.96
N GLN A 80 25.69 20.90 -9.64
CA GLN A 80 25.90 19.77 -8.75
C GLN A 80 24.64 18.91 -8.68
N VAL A 81 24.70 17.68 -9.19
CA VAL A 81 23.64 16.69 -8.99
C VAL A 81 23.84 16.04 -7.62
N LYS A 82 22.93 16.28 -6.68
CA LYS A 82 23.01 15.65 -5.35
C LYS A 82 22.77 14.14 -5.44
N ALA A 83 23.62 13.40 -4.73
CA ALA A 83 23.56 11.95 -4.58
C ALA A 83 23.36 11.59 -3.10
N TYR A 84 22.63 10.50 -2.86
CA TYR A 84 22.33 9.94 -1.56
C TYR A 84 22.60 8.43 -1.57
N GLY A 85 23.00 7.85 -0.44
CA GLY A 85 23.11 6.39 -0.36
C GLY A 85 21.73 5.70 -0.49
N LYS A 86 21.69 4.46 -1.00
CA LYS A 86 20.45 3.66 -1.12
C LYS A 86 19.63 3.53 0.16
N SER A 87 20.27 3.54 1.33
CA SER A 87 19.64 3.40 2.64
C SER A 87 19.11 4.72 3.22
N ILE A 88 19.13 5.81 2.45
CA ILE A 88 18.68 7.12 2.91
C ILE A 88 17.20 7.12 3.30
N ALA A 89 16.90 7.78 4.43
CA ALA A 89 15.53 7.99 4.86
C ALA A 89 14.76 8.89 3.87
N THR A 90 13.50 8.53 3.60
CA THR A 90 12.57 9.27 2.72
C THR A 90 12.41 10.74 3.15
N SER A 91 12.44 11.01 4.45
CA SER A 91 12.38 12.38 5.01
C SER A 91 13.52 13.28 4.53
N ASN A 92 14.73 12.74 4.35
CA ASN A 92 15.87 13.50 3.86
C ASN A 92 15.74 13.85 2.37
N LEU A 93 15.13 12.95 1.58
CA LEU A 93 14.84 13.18 0.17
C LEU A 93 13.76 14.26 0.00
N LEU A 94 12.69 14.18 0.80
CA LEU A 94 11.63 15.19 0.83
C LEU A 94 12.17 16.56 1.24
N ARG A 95 13.03 16.62 2.28
CA ARG A 95 13.70 17.86 2.68
C ARG A 95 14.53 18.44 1.52
N HIS A 96 15.25 17.61 0.77
CA HIS A 96 15.98 18.10 -0.41
C HIS A 96 15.06 18.68 -1.48
N LEU A 97 13.95 18.01 -1.79
CA LEU A 97 12.97 18.49 -2.76
C LEU A 97 12.36 19.84 -2.33
N LYS A 98 12.04 19.97 -1.06
CA LYS A 98 11.52 21.21 -0.49
C LYS A 98 12.55 22.34 -0.53
N ASP A 99 13.73 22.10 0.03
CA ASP A 99 14.73 23.16 0.23
C ASP A 99 15.40 23.60 -1.09
N ALA A 100 15.70 22.67 -2.00
CA ALA A 100 16.47 22.96 -3.23
C ALA A 100 15.60 23.15 -4.48
N HIS A 101 14.36 22.62 -4.45
CA HIS A 101 13.47 22.64 -5.61
C HIS A 101 12.13 23.32 -5.33
N GLY A 102 11.83 23.72 -4.08
CA GLY A 102 10.53 24.29 -3.72
C GLY A 102 9.38 23.31 -3.93
N LEU A 103 9.68 22.03 -4.12
CA LEU A 103 8.69 20.97 -4.31
C LEU A 103 8.28 20.51 -2.92
N ASP A 104 7.20 21.09 -2.39
CA ASP A 104 6.60 20.63 -1.15
C ASP A 104 5.63 19.48 -1.45
N ASP A 105 5.66 18.46 -0.60
CA ASP A 105 4.67 17.39 -0.60
C ASP A 105 3.40 17.89 0.12
N THR A 106 2.93 19.08 -0.26
CA THR A 106 1.65 19.66 0.23
C THR A 106 0.44 18.86 -0.26
N LEU A 107 0.66 17.72 -0.93
CA LEU A 107 -0.36 16.76 -1.29
C LEU A 107 -0.13 15.45 -0.53
N LYS A 108 -0.83 15.36 0.60
CA LYS A 108 -1.09 14.15 1.38
C LYS A 108 0.08 13.72 2.27
N THR A 109 0.28 14.48 3.34
CA THR A 109 0.24 13.80 4.64
C THR A 109 -1.05 12.98 4.61
N ARG A 110 -0.92 11.67 4.34
CA ARG A 110 -1.98 10.72 4.65
C ARG A 110 -2.13 10.78 6.17
N THR A 111 -2.83 11.78 6.68
CA THR A 111 -3.84 11.47 7.68
C THR A 111 -4.62 10.37 7.00
N SER A 112 -4.44 9.13 7.45
CA SER A 112 -5.29 8.03 7.01
C SER A 112 -6.70 8.53 7.30
N THR A 113 -7.35 9.10 6.28
CA THR A 113 -8.74 9.49 6.40
C THR A 113 -9.43 8.23 6.87
N ILE A 114 -10.30 8.31 7.87
CA ILE A 114 -11.02 7.14 8.39
C ILE A 114 -11.64 6.32 7.25
N LYS A 115 -11.95 6.97 6.12
CA LYS A 115 -12.26 6.33 4.84
C LYS A 115 -11.30 5.21 4.39
N GLU A 116 -9.98 5.32 4.60
CA GLU A 116 -8.99 4.26 4.31
C GLU A 116 -9.08 3.05 5.27
N PHE A 117 -9.70 3.21 6.45
CA PHE A 117 -10.08 2.07 7.31
C PHE A 117 -11.32 1.35 6.78
N PHE A 118 -12.26 2.09 6.19
CA PHE A 118 -13.50 1.55 5.64
C PHE A 118 -13.39 1.09 4.19
N THR A 119 -12.33 1.46 3.47
CA THR A 119 -12.00 0.80 2.21
C THR A 119 -11.51 -0.61 2.51
N PRO A 120 -12.16 -1.67 2.00
CA PRO A 120 -11.71 -3.03 2.19
C PRO A 120 -10.25 -3.13 1.77
N ARG A 121 -9.33 -3.33 2.72
CA ARG A 121 -7.97 -3.69 2.36
C ARG A 121 -8.08 -5.05 1.72
N ILE A 122 -7.80 -5.13 0.42
CA ILE A 122 -7.49 -6.39 -0.27
C ILE A 122 -6.15 -6.88 0.29
N SER A 123 -6.16 -7.24 1.57
CA SER A 123 -5.12 -8.01 2.22
C SER A 123 -5.23 -9.40 1.61
N GLY A 124 -4.23 -9.81 0.84
CA GLY A 124 -4.19 -11.08 0.11
C GLY A 124 -4.11 -12.32 1.00
N ARG A 125 -4.97 -12.43 2.01
CA ARG A 125 -5.14 -13.64 2.80
C ARG A 125 -6.64 -13.92 2.93
N ILE A 126 -6.99 -15.08 2.37
CA ILE A 126 -8.31 -15.74 2.40
C ILE A 126 -9.33 -15.09 1.47
N ARG A 127 -9.10 -15.25 0.15
CA ARG A 127 -10.15 -15.11 -0.85
C ARG A 127 -10.64 -16.51 -1.19
N ASP A 128 -11.45 -17.07 -0.30
CA ASP A 128 -12.13 -18.34 -0.55
C ASP A 128 -13.25 -18.08 -1.55
N GLY A 129 -12.90 -18.20 -2.84
CA GLY A 129 -13.65 -18.92 -3.86
C GLY A 129 -15.13 -18.61 -4.14
N SER A 130 -15.76 -17.60 -3.55
CA SER A 130 -17.13 -17.23 -3.90
C SER A 130 -17.19 -15.77 -4.34
N GLY A 131 -17.38 -15.58 -5.65
CA GLY A 131 -17.65 -14.27 -6.26
C GLY A 131 -19.02 -13.69 -5.89
N LYS A 132 -19.45 -13.84 -4.64
CA LYS A 132 -20.63 -13.14 -4.11
C LYS A 132 -20.20 -11.73 -3.74
N SER A 133 -20.81 -10.78 -4.43
CA SER A 133 -20.58 -9.33 -4.45
C SER A 133 -20.07 -8.70 -3.16
N ASP A 134 -19.09 -7.79 -3.30
CA ASP A 134 -18.66 -6.79 -2.30
C ASP A 134 -19.81 -6.02 -1.63
N LYS A 135 -21.02 -6.04 -2.20
CA LYS A 135 -22.23 -5.37 -1.71
C LYS A 135 -22.58 -5.69 -0.26
N TRP A 136 -22.24 -6.88 0.24
CA TRP A 136 -22.59 -7.33 1.59
C TRP A 136 -21.40 -7.40 2.57
N SER A 137 -20.22 -6.96 2.13
CA SER A 137 -19.01 -6.92 2.98
C SER A 137 -19.21 -6.02 4.21
N LEU A 138 -19.80 -4.83 4.01
CA LEU A 138 -20.06 -3.88 5.08
C LEU A 138 -21.03 -4.43 6.15
N SER A 139 -22.08 -5.15 5.74
CA SER A 139 -23.05 -5.73 6.70
C SER A 139 -22.38 -6.76 7.61
N ARG A 140 -21.52 -7.61 7.04
CA ARG A 140 -20.74 -8.61 7.77
C ARG A 140 -19.73 -7.96 8.72
N ASP A 141 -19.01 -6.94 8.27
CA ASP A 141 -18.03 -6.23 9.10
C ASP A 141 -18.70 -5.51 10.27
N LEU A 142 -19.87 -4.89 10.04
CA LEU A 142 -20.68 -4.29 11.10
C LEU A 142 -21.20 -5.34 12.08
N ALA A 143 -21.70 -6.48 11.60
CA ALA A 143 -22.16 -7.57 12.45
C ALA A 143 -21.04 -8.06 13.39
N LEU A 144 -19.82 -8.26 12.85
CA LEU A 144 -18.66 -8.67 13.63
C LEU A 144 -18.23 -7.61 14.65
N TRP A 145 -18.23 -6.33 14.25
CA TRP A 145 -17.87 -5.24 15.16
C TRP A 145 -18.85 -5.13 16.34
N PHE A 146 -20.14 -5.23 16.05
CA PHE A 146 -21.21 -5.16 17.05
C PHE A 146 -21.15 -6.37 17.99
N ALA A 147 -20.97 -7.58 17.45
CA ALA A 147 -20.81 -8.78 18.25
C ALA A 147 -19.59 -8.73 19.18
N ARG A 148 -18.44 -8.24 18.68
CA ARG A 148 -17.22 -8.09 19.50
C ARG A 148 -17.36 -7.06 20.62
N SER A 149 -18.14 -6.02 20.37
CA SER A 149 -18.33 -4.90 21.31
C SER A 149 -19.59 -5.06 22.16
N LEU A 150 -20.33 -6.17 21.98
CA LEU A 150 -21.64 -6.43 22.58
C LEU A 150 -22.63 -5.27 22.37
N MET A 151 -22.56 -4.64 21.19
CA MET A 151 -23.46 -3.56 20.81
C MET A 151 -24.73 -4.11 20.14
N PRO A 152 -25.89 -3.50 20.39
CA PRO A 152 -27.13 -3.91 19.76
C PRO A 152 -27.19 -3.43 18.29
N PHE A 153 -27.86 -4.21 17.41
CA PHE A 153 -27.89 -3.93 15.96
C PHE A 153 -28.67 -2.67 15.56
N ASP A 154 -29.55 -2.18 16.42
CA ASP A 154 -30.24 -0.89 16.28
C ASP A 154 -29.27 0.31 16.35
N THR A 155 -28.05 0.13 16.88
CA THR A 155 -27.02 1.18 16.91
C THR A 155 -26.71 1.74 15.51
N VAL A 156 -26.86 0.93 14.45
CA VAL A 156 -26.62 1.39 13.07
C VAL A 156 -27.64 2.43 12.58
N GLU A 157 -28.85 2.41 13.17
CA GLU A 157 -29.96 3.30 12.86
C GLU A 157 -29.97 4.54 13.77
N ASN A 158 -28.98 4.68 14.67
CA ASN A 158 -28.86 5.82 15.57
C ASN A 158 -28.34 7.05 14.83
N ASP A 159 -29.05 8.18 14.97
CA ASP A 159 -28.70 9.46 14.34
C ASP A 159 -27.25 9.88 14.62
N ALA A 160 -26.75 9.70 15.84
CA ALA A 160 -25.38 10.07 16.20
C ALA A 160 -24.33 9.22 15.45
N MET A 161 -24.63 7.94 15.21
CA MET A 161 -23.76 7.06 14.43
C MET A 161 -23.79 7.45 12.95
N ILE A 162 -24.97 7.74 12.41
CA ILE A 162 -25.15 8.20 11.03
C ILE A 162 -24.39 9.52 10.80
N ASP A 163 -24.56 10.50 11.70
CA ASP A 163 -23.88 11.78 11.64
C ASP A 163 -22.37 11.63 11.71
N PHE A 164 -21.88 10.74 12.58
CA PHE A 164 -20.46 10.41 12.65
C PHE A 164 -19.95 9.86 11.32
N LEU A 165 -20.65 8.90 10.71
CA LEU A 165 -20.26 8.28 9.45
C LEU A 165 -20.30 9.27 8.26
N LYS A 166 -21.30 10.15 8.22
CA LYS A 166 -21.39 11.25 7.24
C LYS A 166 -20.24 12.25 7.42
N LYS A 167 -19.97 12.67 8.67
CA LYS A 167 -18.89 13.62 9.01
C LYS A 167 -17.53 13.16 8.51
N TYR A 168 -17.26 11.86 8.55
CA TYR A 168 -16.02 11.27 8.04
C TYR A 168 -16.12 10.73 6.61
N SER A 169 -17.22 11.03 5.90
CA SER A 169 -17.48 10.63 4.51
C SER A 169 -17.34 9.12 4.28
N VAL A 170 -17.75 8.34 5.27
CA VAL A 170 -17.86 6.88 5.17
C VAL A 170 -19.09 6.51 4.35
N ILE A 171 -20.19 7.22 4.58
CA ILE A 171 -21.44 7.13 3.82
C ILE A 171 -21.78 8.50 3.22
N VAL A 172 -22.52 8.50 2.11
CA VAL A 172 -23.03 9.73 1.47
C VAL A 172 -24.49 9.93 1.85
N SER A 173 -25.24 8.85 1.94
CA SER A 173 -26.67 8.82 2.25
C SER A 173 -26.97 7.79 3.34
N ASP A 174 -28.08 7.96 4.05
CA ASP A 174 -28.58 7.00 5.05
C ASP A 174 -28.94 5.67 4.40
N ALA A 175 -29.34 5.71 3.12
CA ALA A 175 -29.62 4.53 2.32
C ALA A 175 -28.38 3.67 2.03
N ASP A 176 -27.16 4.19 2.25
CA ASP A 176 -25.92 3.44 2.07
C ASP A 176 -25.67 2.46 3.24
N LEU A 177 -26.32 2.68 4.39
CA LEU A 177 -26.21 1.80 5.54
C LEU A 177 -27.17 0.60 5.41
N PRO A 178 -26.71 -0.61 5.74
CA PRO A 178 -27.61 -1.75 5.86
C PRO A 178 -28.53 -1.58 7.07
N SER A 179 -29.80 -1.96 6.91
CA SER A 179 -30.75 -2.00 8.04
C SER A 179 -30.30 -3.01 9.11
N ARG A 180 -30.74 -2.81 10.35
CA ARG A 180 -30.44 -3.74 11.46
C ARG A 180 -30.80 -5.19 11.13
N HIS A 181 -31.89 -5.40 10.37
CA HIS A 181 -32.36 -6.71 9.98
C HIS A 181 -31.42 -7.38 8.97
N ASN A 182 -30.85 -6.60 8.04
CA ASN A 182 -29.85 -7.10 7.11
C ASN A 182 -28.57 -7.51 7.84
N ILE A 183 -28.08 -6.66 8.76
CA ILE A 183 -26.89 -6.98 9.57
C ILE A 183 -27.09 -8.27 10.36
N ALA A 184 -28.21 -8.40 11.07
CA ALA A 184 -28.53 -9.60 11.84
C ALA A 184 -28.62 -10.84 10.96
N ARG A 185 -29.29 -10.75 9.80
CA ARG A 185 -29.44 -11.87 8.87
C ARG A 185 -28.10 -12.35 8.33
N GLU A 186 -27.26 -11.44 7.85
CA GLU A 186 -25.94 -11.79 7.30
C GLU A 186 -25.03 -12.39 8.38
N GLY A 187 -25.03 -11.83 9.60
CA GLY A 187 -24.28 -12.38 10.72
C GLY A 187 -24.72 -13.81 11.10
N LEU A 188 -26.03 -14.08 11.10
CA LEU A 188 -26.57 -15.42 11.34
C LEU A 188 -26.25 -16.38 10.20
N GLU A 189 -26.30 -15.92 8.95
CA GLU A 189 -25.99 -16.73 7.77
C GLU A 189 -24.53 -17.20 7.78
N ASP A 190 -23.60 -16.36 8.22
CA ASP A 190 -22.20 -16.75 8.38
C ASP A 190 -21.99 -17.83 9.45
N VAL A 191 -22.66 -17.70 10.59
CA VAL A 191 -22.62 -18.69 11.66
C VAL A 191 -23.23 -20.02 11.20
N TYR A 192 -24.38 -19.95 10.53
CA TYR A 192 -25.04 -21.12 9.96
C TYR A 192 -24.15 -21.84 8.95
N ASN A 193 -23.58 -21.10 7.99
CA ASN A 193 -22.69 -21.67 6.98
C ASN A 193 -21.44 -22.29 7.61
N SER A 194 -20.85 -21.63 8.61
CA SER A 194 -19.70 -22.15 9.35
C SER A 194 -20.03 -23.43 10.10
N MET A 195 -21.20 -23.47 10.76
CA MET A 195 -21.67 -24.64 11.50
C MET A 195 -22.01 -25.80 10.57
N LEU A 196 -22.67 -25.54 9.44
CA LEU A 196 -22.99 -26.53 8.43
C LEU A 196 -21.72 -27.13 7.81
N ALA A 197 -20.72 -26.30 7.50
CA ALA A 197 -19.41 -26.76 7.02
C ALA A 197 -18.71 -27.65 8.05
N TYR A 198 -18.74 -27.27 9.33
CA TYR A 198 -18.18 -28.07 10.42
C TYR A 198 -18.88 -29.43 10.56
N ILE A 199 -20.21 -29.45 10.55
CA ILE A 199 -21.01 -30.69 10.63
C ILE A 199 -20.70 -31.61 9.44
N ASN A 200 -20.67 -31.07 8.22
CA ASN A 200 -20.35 -31.86 7.03
C ASN A 200 -18.94 -32.45 7.10
N ALA A 201 -17.95 -31.65 7.51
CA ALA A 201 -16.59 -32.15 7.71
C ALA A 201 -16.52 -33.26 8.78
N PHE A 202 -17.29 -33.12 9.86
CA PHE A 202 -17.39 -34.14 10.91
C PHE A 202 -18.02 -35.44 10.40
N ILE A 203 -19.12 -35.36 9.65
CA ILE A 203 -19.80 -36.51 9.03
C ILE A 203 -18.86 -37.21 8.05
N SER A 204 -18.21 -36.46 7.14
CA SER A 204 -17.26 -37.03 6.18
C SER A 204 -16.11 -37.76 6.88
N LYS A 205 -15.56 -37.17 7.95
CA LYS A 205 -14.52 -37.80 8.76
C LYS A 205 -15.00 -39.10 9.41
N GLN A 206 -16.21 -39.12 9.98
CA GLN A 206 -16.77 -40.35 10.55
C GLN A 206 -17.05 -41.45 9.51
N SER A 207 -17.59 -41.08 8.34
CA SER A 207 -17.80 -42.04 7.25
C SER A 207 -16.49 -42.66 6.76
N SER A 208 -15.38 -41.89 6.76
CA SER A 208 -14.06 -42.40 6.37
C SER A 208 -13.49 -43.40 7.38
N LEU A 209 -13.82 -43.26 8.67
CA LEU A 209 -13.37 -44.16 9.74
C LEU A 209 -14.15 -45.49 9.74
N ARG A 210 -15.46 -45.47 9.44
CA ARG A 210 -16.28 -46.70 9.35
C ARG A 210 -15.92 -47.61 8.16
N CYS A 211 -15.31 -47.06 7.11
CA CYS A 211 -14.83 -47.87 5.97
C CYS A 211 -13.50 -48.60 6.24
N LEU A 212 -12.77 -48.25 7.31
CA LEU A 212 -11.53 -48.93 7.69
C LEU A 212 -11.79 -50.22 8.48
N ASP A 213 -12.90 -50.31 9.22
CA ASP A 213 -13.29 -51.51 9.98
C ASP A 213 -13.91 -52.62 9.12
N CYS A 214 -14.21 -52.36 7.84
CA CYS A 214 -14.81 -53.36 6.95
C CYS A 214 -13.78 -54.18 6.13
N ARG A 215 -12.46 -54.02 6.39
CA ARG A 215 -11.39 -54.81 5.75
C ARG A 215 -10.77 -55.88 6.66
N TYR A 216 -11.49 -56.33 7.69
CA TYR A 216 -11.03 -57.36 8.61
C TYR A 216 -11.98 -58.56 8.72
N VAL A 217 -12.61 -58.94 7.61
CA VAL A 217 -13.34 -60.21 7.47
C VAL A 217 -13.02 -60.79 6.10
N ASP A 218 -11.79 -61.27 5.94
CA ASP A 218 -11.37 -62.22 4.89
C ASP A 218 -9.95 -62.71 5.23
N ARG A 219 -9.83 -63.53 6.27
CA ARG A 219 -8.73 -64.48 6.49
C ARG A 219 -9.23 -65.69 7.25
#